data_AF-A0AAE1JTM6-F1
#
_entry.id   AF-A0AAE1JTM6-F1
#
_cell.length_a   1.000
_cell.length_b   1.000
_cell.length_c   1.000
_cell.angle_alpha   90.00
_cell.angle_beta   90.00
_cell.angle_gamma   90.00
#
_symmetry.space_group_name_H-M   'P 1'
#
loop_
_entity.id
_entity.type
_entity.pdbx_description
1 polymer ?
#
loop_
_entity_poly.entity_id
_entity_poly.type
_entity_poly.pdbx_seq_one_letter_code
_entity_poly.pdbx_strand_id
1 'polypeptide(L)'
;MGQQIGKNPVPRRSYHVFLSFRGKDTREGFTDRLYAKLEQRGIITFMDNQRLQKGQSISTELLRAIEESWFSVVVLSQNYASSPWCLDELNKIVESRKLYGRVIFPVFYGVDPSDVRYQRGKFAEAFIKHEERFGDDQSKIQRWKIALKEVADFSGWESKDRDDEELIESIVEGVWNNLRPLLPSLIDTSIVIESNIREIYGIVRESFENLCRPKQNDPDRQPRKCSCFSIRL
;
A
#
# COMPACT_ATOMS: atom_id res chain seq x y z
N MET A 1 40.79 1.65 2.01
CA MET A 1 39.54 2.44 2.02
C MET A 1 38.39 1.48 1.78
N GLY A 2 37.77 0.98 2.86
CA GLY A 2 36.59 0.12 2.76
C GLY A 2 35.36 0.99 2.61
N GLN A 3 34.70 0.93 1.46
CA GLN A 3 33.47 1.65 1.20
C GLN A 3 32.35 0.96 1.99
N GLN A 4 31.83 1.62 3.02
CA GLN A 4 30.61 1.17 3.68
C GLN A 4 29.47 1.27 2.67
N ILE A 5 28.92 0.12 2.26
CA ILE A 5 27.67 0.06 1.50
C ILE A 5 26.58 0.50 2.47
N GLY A 6 26.17 1.76 2.37
CA GLY A 6 25.04 2.29 3.11
C GLY A 6 23.80 1.47 2.78
N LYS A 7 23.31 0.69 3.75
CA LYS A 7 21.99 0.08 3.65
C LYS A 7 20.98 1.22 3.60
N ASN A 8 20.32 1.43 2.46
CA ASN A 8 19.20 2.35 2.39
C ASN A 8 18.20 1.94 3.48
N PRO A 9 17.73 2.87 4.32
CA PRO A 9 16.75 2.54 5.35
C PRO A 9 15.49 1.99 4.68
N VAL A 10 14.99 0.87 5.18
CA VAL A 10 13.74 0.28 4.68
C VAL A 10 12.61 1.29 4.93
N PRO A 11 11.84 1.68 3.90
CA PRO A 11 10.75 2.64 4.04
C PRO A 11 9.75 2.19 5.09
N ARG A 12 9.14 3.17 5.76
CA ARG A 12 8.03 2.91 6.68
C ARG A 12 6.91 2.21 5.93
N ARG A 13 6.17 1.38 6.65
CA ARG A 13 5.18 0.45 6.09
C ARG A 13 3.78 1.05 6.27
N SER A 14 3.47 2.08 5.50
CA SER A 14 2.26 2.91 5.69
C SER A 14 1.00 2.35 5.02
N TYR A 15 1.16 1.57 3.94
CA TYR A 15 0.05 0.94 3.22
C TYR A 15 0.30 -0.55 3.08
N HIS A 16 -0.75 -1.37 3.12
CA HIS A 16 -0.63 -2.77 2.77
C HIS A 16 -0.51 -2.93 1.24
N VAL A 17 -1.35 -2.22 0.47
CA VAL A 17 -1.41 -2.36 -0.99
C VAL A 17 -1.24 -1.00 -1.68
N PHE A 18 -0.42 -0.97 -2.72
CA PHE A 18 -0.46 0.05 -3.78
C PHE A 18 -1.25 -0.49 -4.97
N LEU A 19 -2.29 0.21 -5.41
CA LEU A 19 -3.12 -0.20 -6.55
C LEU A 19 -2.80 0.64 -7.78
N SER A 20 -2.13 0.03 -8.77
CA SER A 20 -1.77 0.63 -10.05
C SER A 20 -2.67 0.13 -11.17
N PHE A 21 -3.20 1.03 -11.99
CA PHE A 21 -4.18 0.68 -13.02
C PHE A 21 -4.29 1.78 -14.07
N ARG A 22 -4.92 1.48 -15.21
CA ARG A 22 -5.27 2.51 -16.19
C ARG A 22 -6.62 3.13 -15.82
N GLY A 23 -6.60 4.37 -15.34
CA GLY A 23 -7.82 5.05 -14.89
C GLY A 23 -8.94 5.14 -15.94
N LYS A 24 -8.59 5.27 -17.23
CA LYS A 24 -9.56 5.30 -18.33
C LYS A 24 -10.24 3.95 -18.61
N ASP A 25 -9.59 2.84 -18.25
CA ASP A 25 -10.05 1.50 -18.62
C ASP A 25 -10.87 0.88 -17.49
N THR A 26 -10.45 1.07 -16.23
CA THR A 26 -10.92 0.20 -15.12
C THR A 26 -11.42 0.94 -13.88
N ARG A 27 -11.30 2.28 -13.79
CA ARG A 27 -11.63 3.02 -12.57
C ARG A 27 -13.07 2.80 -12.11
N GLU A 28 -14.05 3.27 -12.90
CA GLU A 28 -15.49 3.28 -12.55
C GLU A 28 -16.13 1.89 -12.42
N GLY A 29 -15.40 0.82 -12.71
CA GLY A 29 -15.93 -0.53 -12.70
C GLY A 29 -15.12 -1.43 -11.78
N PHE A 30 -14.17 -2.16 -12.36
CA PHE A 30 -13.38 -3.18 -11.68
C PHE A 30 -12.54 -2.62 -10.52
N THR A 31 -11.76 -1.57 -10.75
CA THR A 31 -10.76 -1.10 -9.78
C THR A 31 -11.41 -0.43 -8.56
N ASP A 32 -12.45 0.39 -8.75
CA ASP A 32 -13.14 1.03 -7.61
C ASP A 32 -13.81 -0.04 -6.71
N ARG A 33 -14.38 -1.10 -7.29
CA ARG A 33 -14.94 -2.24 -6.53
C ARG A 33 -13.86 -3.04 -5.80
N LEU A 34 -12.75 -3.34 -6.48
CA LEU A 34 -11.61 -4.03 -5.87
C LEU A 34 -11.08 -3.25 -4.66
N TYR A 35 -10.91 -1.94 -4.81
CA TYR A 35 -10.50 -1.07 -3.72
C TYR A 35 -11.48 -1.10 -2.54
N ALA A 36 -12.78 -0.97 -2.81
CA ALA A 36 -13.80 -1.02 -1.76
C ALA A 36 -13.75 -2.34 -0.97
N LYS A 37 -13.53 -3.48 -1.65
CA LYS A 37 -13.44 -4.80 -1.02
C LYS A 37 -12.14 -4.98 -0.22
N LEU A 38 -11.01 -4.45 -0.69
CA LEU A 38 -9.77 -4.42 0.08
C LEU A 38 -9.95 -3.62 1.37
N GLU A 39 -10.54 -2.42 1.29
CA GLU A 39 -10.83 -1.58 2.45
C GLU A 39 -11.82 -2.25 3.41
N GLN A 40 -12.88 -2.89 2.90
CA GLN A 40 -13.83 -3.67 3.70
C GLN A 40 -13.14 -4.80 4.47
N ARG A 41 -12.08 -5.39 3.91
CA ARG A 41 -11.27 -6.45 4.56
C ARG A 41 -10.27 -5.88 5.58
N GLY A 42 -10.19 -4.55 5.75
CA GLY A 42 -9.20 -3.89 6.61
C GLY A 42 -7.81 -3.78 5.97
N ILE A 43 -7.70 -3.98 4.66
CA ILE A 43 -6.43 -3.88 3.94
C ILE A 43 -6.23 -2.42 3.50
N ILE A 44 -5.50 -1.66 4.31
CA ILE A 44 -5.08 -0.27 4.04
C ILE A 44 -4.47 -0.15 2.63
N THR A 45 -5.19 0.48 1.71
CA THR A 45 -4.82 0.54 0.29
C THR A 45 -4.62 1.98 -0.18
N PHE A 46 -3.52 2.23 -0.90
CA PHE A 46 -3.34 3.44 -1.69
C PHE A 46 -3.81 3.20 -3.13
N MET A 47 -4.84 3.92 -3.56
CA MET A 47 -5.30 3.89 -4.95
C MET A 47 -4.69 5.06 -5.73
N ASP A 48 -3.95 4.75 -6.79
CA ASP A 48 -3.44 5.76 -7.69
C ASP A 48 -4.59 6.56 -8.37
N ASN A 49 -4.44 7.89 -8.41
CA ASN A 49 -5.44 8.81 -8.94
C ASN A 49 -5.01 9.45 -10.25
N GLN A 50 -4.93 8.63 -11.30
CA GLN A 50 -4.54 9.05 -12.65
C GLN A 50 -5.49 10.07 -13.31
N ARG A 51 -6.66 10.36 -12.74
CA ARG A 51 -7.60 11.34 -13.31
C ARG A 51 -7.07 12.77 -13.25
N LEU A 52 -6.25 13.09 -12.26
CA LEU A 52 -5.83 14.46 -11.96
C LEU A 52 -4.48 14.86 -12.58
N GLN A 53 -3.74 13.90 -13.15
CA GLN A 53 -2.32 14.08 -13.48
C GLN A 53 -2.07 14.39 -14.96
N LYS A 54 -2.77 15.38 -15.51
CA LYS A 54 -2.37 15.95 -16.82
C LYS A 54 -1.15 16.85 -16.61
N GLY A 55 0.03 16.39 -17.01
CA GLY A 55 1.19 17.24 -17.29
C GLY A 55 2.22 17.43 -16.16
N GLN A 56 2.26 16.59 -15.13
CA GLN A 56 3.29 16.64 -14.08
C GLN A 56 4.21 15.41 -14.13
N SER A 57 5.35 15.47 -13.44
CA SER A 57 6.19 14.31 -13.08
C SER A 57 5.52 13.46 -12.00
N ILE A 58 5.95 12.21 -11.80
CA ILE A 58 5.52 11.38 -10.65
C ILE A 58 5.62 12.22 -9.37
N SER A 59 4.51 12.36 -8.64
CA SER A 59 4.53 13.16 -7.41
C SER A 59 5.39 12.45 -6.36
N THR A 60 6.06 13.22 -5.51
CA THR A 60 6.82 12.69 -4.37
C THR A 60 5.95 11.81 -3.47
N GLU A 61 4.67 12.16 -3.33
CA GLU A 61 3.69 11.39 -2.57
C GLU A 61 3.44 10.00 -3.18
N LEU A 62 3.30 9.93 -4.52
CA LEU A 62 3.08 8.68 -5.22
C LEU A 62 4.30 7.76 -5.14
N LEU A 63 5.51 8.31 -5.32
CA LEU A 63 6.76 7.56 -5.11
C LEU A 63 6.84 6.99 -3.70
N ARG A 64 6.54 7.83 -2.69
CA ARG A 64 6.50 7.40 -1.30
C ARG A 64 5.46 6.30 -1.10
N ALA A 65 4.26 6.42 -1.66
CA ALA A 65 3.23 5.39 -1.55
C ALA A 65 3.69 4.03 -2.13
N ILE A 66 4.39 4.03 -3.27
CA ILE A 66 4.97 2.81 -3.86
C ILE A 66 6.03 2.19 -2.95
N GLU A 67 6.91 3.00 -2.37
CA GLU A 67 7.99 2.54 -1.49
C GLU A 67 7.48 2.05 -0.12
N GLU A 68 6.45 2.70 0.41
CA GLU A 68 5.86 2.43 1.72
C GLU A 68 4.79 1.32 1.70
N SER A 69 4.39 0.85 0.51
CA SER A 69 3.44 -0.25 0.34
C SER A 69 4.09 -1.63 0.47
N TRP A 70 3.39 -2.61 1.04
CA TRP A 70 3.92 -3.97 1.22
C TRP A 70 3.80 -4.78 -0.07
N PHE A 71 2.64 -4.62 -0.71
CA PHE A 71 2.25 -5.26 -1.94
C PHE A 71 1.93 -4.20 -3.00
N SER A 72 2.11 -4.53 -4.26
CA SER A 72 1.57 -3.76 -5.38
C SER A 72 0.65 -4.65 -6.20
N VAL A 73 -0.62 -4.25 -6.33
CA VAL A 73 -1.58 -4.88 -7.26
C VAL A 73 -1.58 -4.05 -8.54
N VAL A 74 -1.22 -4.68 -9.66
CA VAL A 74 -1.07 -4.01 -10.96
C VAL A 74 -2.13 -4.53 -11.93
N VAL A 75 -3.15 -3.71 -12.19
CA VAL A 75 -4.25 -4.02 -13.11
C VAL A 75 -3.86 -3.64 -14.54
N LEU A 76 -3.27 -4.61 -15.24
CA LEU A 76 -2.84 -4.53 -16.62
C LEU A 76 -4.04 -4.68 -17.56
N SER A 77 -4.51 -3.55 -18.08
CA SER A 77 -5.65 -3.46 -19.00
C SER A 77 -5.20 -3.10 -20.42
N GLN A 78 -6.12 -3.19 -21.38
CA GLN A 78 -5.84 -3.08 -22.81
C GLN A 78 -5.06 -1.81 -23.20
N ASN A 79 -5.33 -0.67 -22.57
CA ASN A 79 -4.65 0.59 -22.84
C ASN A 79 -3.67 1.01 -21.73
N TYR A 80 -3.27 0.09 -20.85
CA TYR A 80 -2.32 0.39 -19.76
C TYR A 80 -1.02 1.00 -20.31
N ALA A 81 -0.41 0.33 -21.28
CA ALA A 81 0.83 0.82 -21.89
C ALA A 81 0.66 2.09 -22.73
N SER A 82 -0.56 2.53 -23.06
CA SER A 82 -0.75 3.82 -23.76
C SER A 82 -0.40 5.03 -22.90
N SER A 83 -0.27 4.84 -21.58
CA SER A 83 0.01 5.88 -20.61
C SER A 83 1.48 5.86 -20.21
N PRO A 84 2.28 6.88 -20.58
CA PRO A 84 3.65 7.02 -20.07
C PRO A 84 3.71 6.99 -18.54
N TRP A 85 2.67 7.54 -17.89
CA TRP A 85 2.56 7.56 -16.44
C TRP A 85 2.43 6.14 -15.85
N CYS A 86 1.51 5.32 -16.37
CA CYS A 86 1.34 3.93 -15.92
C CYS A 86 2.65 3.14 -16.07
N LEU A 87 3.43 3.42 -17.13
CA LEU A 87 4.71 2.75 -17.40
C LEU A 87 5.83 3.24 -16.48
N ASP A 88 5.88 4.55 -16.20
CA ASP A 88 6.82 5.14 -15.25
C ASP A 88 6.54 4.64 -13.82
N GLU A 89 5.27 4.52 -13.42
CA GLU A 89 4.86 3.88 -12.16
C GLU A 89 5.24 2.42 -12.09
N LEU A 90 4.96 1.64 -13.14
CA LEU A 90 5.31 0.22 -13.21
C LEU A 90 6.82 0.01 -13.02
N ASN A 91 7.64 0.85 -13.66
CA ASN A 91 9.08 0.80 -13.49
C ASN A 91 9.47 1.10 -12.03
N LYS A 92 8.82 2.05 -11.36
CA LYS A 92 9.05 2.34 -9.93
C LYS A 92 8.62 1.22 -9.00
N ILE A 93 7.51 0.54 -9.30
CA ILE A 93 7.07 -0.65 -8.57
C ILE A 93 8.12 -1.77 -8.67
N VAL A 94 8.65 -2.01 -9.88
CA VAL A 94 9.71 -3.01 -10.11
C VAL A 94 11.01 -2.62 -9.38
N GLU A 95 11.39 -1.35 -9.39
CA GLU A 95 12.53 -0.85 -8.61
C GLU A 95 12.32 -1.05 -7.10
N SER A 96 11.15 -0.70 -6.56
CA SER A 96 10.79 -0.89 -5.15
C SER A 96 10.83 -2.37 -4.74
N ARG A 97 10.36 -3.28 -5.60
CA ARG A 97 10.53 -4.73 -5.41
C ARG A 97 11.99 -5.14 -5.27
N LYS A 98 12.85 -4.68 -6.17
CA LYS A 98 14.28 -5.04 -6.19
C LYS A 98 15.03 -4.49 -4.97
N LEU A 99 14.67 -3.28 -4.52
CA LEU A 99 15.33 -2.61 -3.41
C LEU A 99 14.84 -3.06 -2.03
N TYR A 100 13.53 -3.29 -1.89
CA TYR A 100 12.88 -3.50 -0.58
C TYR A 100 12.18 -4.86 -0.43
N GLY A 101 12.25 -5.72 -1.45
CA GLY A 101 11.62 -7.04 -1.44
C GLY A 101 10.09 -7.00 -1.46
N ARG A 102 9.49 -5.92 -2.00
CA ARG A 102 8.02 -5.81 -2.15
C ARG A 102 7.50 -6.85 -3.12
N VAL A 103 6.28 -7.33 -2.87
CA VAL A 103 5.63 -8.35 -3.70
C VAL A 103 4.68 -7.68 -4.70
N ILE A 104 4.69 -8.17 -5.94
CA ILE A 104 3.86 -7.64 -7.03
C ILE A 104 2.83 -8.70 -7.42
N PHE A 105 1.58 -8.29 -7.52
CA PHE A 105 0.42 -9.08 -7.90
C PHE A 105 -0.15 -8.56 -9.23
N PRO A 106 0.21 -9.16 -10.38
CA PRO A 106 -0.37 -8.76 -11.66
C PRO A 106 -1.81 -9.25 -11.80
N VAL A 107 -2.67 -8.38 -12.34
CA VAL A 107 -4.04 -8.71 -12.76
C VAL A 107 -4.14 -8.36 -14.24
N PHE A 108 -4.23 -9.37 -15.09
CA PHE A 108 -4.38 -9.25 -16.54
C PHE A 108 -5.87 -9.09 -16.88
N TYR A 109 -6.32 -7.83 -16.98
CA TYR A 109 -7.72 -7.47 -17.12
C TYR A 109 -8.08 -7.20 -18.59
N GLY A 110 -8.74 -8.16 -19.24
CA GLY A 110 -9.12 -8.10 -20.64
C GLY A 110 -7.93 -8.19 -21.60
N VAL A 111 -6.80 -8.74 -21.14
CA VAL A 111 -5.56 -8.88 -21.93
C VAL A 111 -4.96 -10.26 -21.72
N ASP A 112 -4.27 -10.76 -22.75
CA ASP A 112 -3.48 -11.97 -22.66
C ASP A 112 -2.13 -11.67 -21.96
N PRO A 113 -1.71 -12.42 -20.93
CA PRO A 113 -0.41 -12.21 -20.29
C PRO A 113 0.78 -12.23 -21.26
N SER A 114 0.70 -13.02 -22.34
CA SER A 114 1.74 -13.09 -23.37
C SER A 114 1.83 -11.81 -24.20
N ASP A 115 0.70 -11.12 -24.44
CA ASP A 115 0.69 -9.82 -25.09
C ASP A 115 1.34 -8.76 -24.22
N VAL A 116 1.14 -8.81 -22.90
CA VAL A 116 1.87 -7.94 -21.95
C VAL A 116 3.36 -8.28 -21.94
N ARG A 117 3.71 -9.56 -21.79
CA ARG A 117 5.09 -10.04 -21.64
C ARG A 117 5.98 -9.73 -22.84
N TYR A 118 5.42 -9.86 -24.04
CA TYR A 118 6.14 -9.65 -25.30
C TYR A 118 5.74 -8.37 -26.02
N GLN A 119 4.95 -7.51 -25.35
CA GLN A 119 4.46 -6.23 -25.86
C GLN A 119 3.83 -6.37 -27.26
N ARG A 120 2.86 -7.28 -27.40
CA ARG A 120 2.12 -7.55 -28.66
C ARG A 120 0.75 -6.86 -28.65
N GLY A 121 0.05 -6.92 -29.79
CA GLY A 121 -1.29 -6.34 -29.93
C GLY A 121 -1.33 -4.86 -29.53
N LYS A 122 -2.21 -4.51 -28.60
CA LYS A 122 -2.37 -3.12 -28.12
C LYS A 122 -1.14 -2.57 -27.38
N PHE A 123 -0.33 -3.45 -26.78
CA PHE A 123 0.94 -3.03 -26.18
C PHE A 123 1.95 -2.64 -27.26
N ALA A 124 2.01 -3.39 -28.38
CA ALA A 124 2.87 -3.02 -29.52
C ALA A 124 2.47 -1.66 -30.10
N GLU A 125 1.17 -1.44 -30.34
CA GLU A 125 0.64 -0.17 -30.83
C GLU A 125 1.02 1.00 -29.91
N ALA A 126 0.99 0.79 -28.59
CA ALA A 126 1.38 1.80 -27.62
C ALA A 126 2.88 2.12 -27.69
N PHE A 127 3.74 1.11 -27.84
CA PHE A 127 5.19 1.32 -27.92
C PHE A 127 5.63 2.01 -29.21
N ILE A 128 4.97 1.77 -30.35
CA ILE A 128 5.22 2.52 -31.59
C ILE A 128 5.02 4.02 -31.34
N LYS A 129 3.91 4.40 -30.70
CA LYS A 129 3.62 5.82 -30.38
C LYS A 129 4.62 6.41 -29.38
N HIS A 130 5.11 5.61 -28.44
CA HIS A 130 6.14 6.06 -27.50
C HIS A 130 7.50 6.22 -28.17
N GLU A 131 7.85 5.37 -29.13
CA GLU A 131 9.07 5.50 -29.94
C GLU A 131 9.03 6.77 -30.81
N GLU A 132 7.88 7.13 -31.38
CA GLU A 132 7.69 8.40 -32.08
C GLU A 132 7.84 9.63 -31.16
N ARG A 133 7.30 9.53 -29.93
CA ARG A 133 7.25 10.67 -28.99
C ARG A 133 8.52 10.85 -28.14
N PHE A 134 9.16 9.73 -27.78
CA PHE A 134 10.29 9.67 -26.85
C PHE A 134 11.51 9.00 -27.49
N GLY A 135 11.61 9.03 -28.83
CA GLY A 135 12.67 8.35 -29.59
C GLY A 135 14.09 8.74 -29.18
N ASP A 136 14.29 9.94 -28.62
CA ASP A 136 15.59 10.38 -28.11
C ASP A 136 15.98 9.70 -26.78
N ASP A 137 15.00 9.17 -26.02
CA ASP A 137 15.22 8.44 -24.76
C ASP A 137 14.89 6.95 -24.91
N GLN A 138 15.67 6.28 -25.76
CA GLN A 138 15.60 4.82 -25.94
C GLN A 138 15.77 4.06 -24.61
N SER A 139 16.53 4.63 -23.67
CA SER A 139 16.73 4.04 -22.35
C SER A 139 15.41 3.92 -21.57
N LYS A 140 14.53 4.92 -21.67
CA LYS A 140 13.22 4.94 -21.02
C LYS A 140 12.27 3.91 -21.63
N ILE A 141 12.20 3.85 -22.96
CA ILE A 141 11.40 2.86 -23.68
C ILE A 141 11.82 1.44 -23.29
N GLN A 142 13.14 1.19 -23.22
CA GLN A 142 13.66 -0.12 -22.84
C GLN A 142 13.34 -0.48 -21.39
N ARG A 143 13.43 0.47 -20.45
CA ARG A 143 13.02 0.26 -19.04
C ARG A 143 11.56 -0.15 -18.94
N TRP A 144 10.67 0.50 -19.68
CA TRP A 144 9.25 0.17 -19.71
C TRP A 144 8.98 -1.25 -20.27
N LYS A 145 9.64 -1.63 -21.38
CA LYS A 145 9.52 -2.99 -21.95
C LYS A 145 10.00 -4.05 -20.95
N ILE A 146 11.13 -3.81 -20.28
CA ILE A 146 11.66 -4.72 -19.24
C ILE A 146 10.70 -4.84 -18.06
N ALA A 147 10.16 -3.73 -17.57
CA ALA A 147 9.24 -3.74 -16.43
C ALA A 147 7.95 -4.52 -16.73
N LEU A 148 7.35 -4.34 -17.91
CA LEU A 148 6.18 -5.11 -18.35
C LEU A 148 6.49 -6.60 -18.45
N LYS A 149 7.63 -6.95 -19.05
CA LYS A 149 8.06 -8.35 -19.15
C LYS A 149 8.23 -8.98 -17.76
N GLU A 150 8.94 -8.32 -16.85
CA GLU A 150 9.19 -8.82 -15.50
C GLU A 150 7.88 -9.01 -14.72
N VAL A 151 6.97 -8.04 -14.77
CA VAL A 151 5.67 -8.16 -14.08
C VAL A 151 4.80 -9.25 -14.69
N ALA A 152 4.83 -9.43 -16.02
CA ALA A 152 4.09 -10.49 -16.69
C ALA A 152 4.66 -11.90 -16.44
N ASP A 153 5.86 -12.02 -15.86
CA ASP A 153 6.45 -13.30 -15.44
C ASP A 153 6.01 -13.73 -14.03
N PHE A 154 5.36 -12.85 -13.25
CA PHE A 154 4.82 -13.20 -11.94
C PHE A 154 3.46 -13.91 -12.04
N SER A 155 3.22 -14.82 -11.09
CA SER A 155 1.89 -15.43 -10.93
C SER A 155 0.87 -14.38 -10.51
N GLY A 156 -0.30 -14.43 -11.13
CA GLY A 156 -1.37 -13.47 -10.88
C GLY A 156 -2.72 -13.97 -11.39
N TRP A 157 -3.58 -13.04 -11.78
CA TRP A 157 -4.96 -13.34 -12.17
C TRP A 157 -5.27 -12.87 -13.59
N GLU A 158 -5.92 -13.69 -14.39
CA GLU A 158 -6.44 -13.34 -15.71
C GLU A 158 -7.96 -13.12 -15.66
N SER A 159 -8.50 -12.02 -16.18
CA SER A 159 -9.95 -11.78 -16.11
C SER A 159 -10.76 -12.57 -17.14
N LYS A 160 -10.08 -13.27 -18.07
CA LYS A 160 -10.73 -14.01 -19.13
C LYS A 160 -11.65 -15.10 -18.55
N ASP A 161 -12.87 -15.16 -19.06
CA ASP A 161 -13.90 -16.14 -18.69
C ASP A 161 -14.29 -16.16 -17.20
N ARG A 162 -14.04 -15.07 -16.47
CA ARG A 162 -14.40 -14.91 -15.05
C ARG A 162 -15.33 -13.74 -14.82
N ASP A 163 -16.23 -13.91 -13.84
CA ASP A 163 -17.02 -12.79 -13.33
C ASP A 163 -16.12 -11.83 -12.52
N ASP A 164 -16.39 -10.54 -12.63
CA ASP A 164 -15.60 -9.51 -11.95
C ASP A 164 -15.65 -9.67 -10.42
N GLU A 165 -16.79 -10.05 -9.84
CA GLU A 165 -16.93 -10.18 -8.39
C GLU A 165 -16.13 -11.39 -7.88
N GLU A 166 -16.23 -12.54 -8.56
CA GLU A 166 -15.44 -13.73 -8.25
C GLU A 166 -13.93 -13.44 -8.33
N LEU A 167 -13.52 -12.73 -9.39
CA LEU A 167 -12.13 -12.31 -9.57
C LEU A 167 -11.67 -11.37 -8.44
N ILE A 168 -12.49 -10.39 -8.08
CA ILE A 168 -12.19 -9.45 -6.99
C ILE A 168 -12.04 -10.18 -5.67
N GLU A 169 -12.96 -11.08 -5.32
CA GLU A 169 -12.89 -11.88 -4.10
C GLU A 169 -11.60 -12.72 -4.05
N SER A 170 -11.25 -13.35 -5.17
CA SER A 170 -10.01 -14.12 -5.30
C SER A 170 -8.76 -13.26 -5.09
N ILE A 171 -8.73 -12.04 -5.64
CA ILE A 171 -7.61 -11.10 -5.44
C ILE A 171 -7.52 -10.67 -3.97
N VAL A 172 -8.65 -10.28 -3.37
CA VAL A 172 -8.69 -9.82 -1.96
C VAL A 172 -8.22 -10.92 -1.01
N GLU A 173 -8.69 -12.15 -1.19
CA GLU A 173 -8.24 -13.29 -0.38
C GLU A 173 -6.77 -13.65 -0.66
N GLY A 174 -6.31 -13.57 -1.90
CA GLY A 174 -4.90 -13.75 -2.24
C GLY A 174 -3.99 -12.75 -1.52
N VAL A 175 -4.36 -11.46 -1.55
CA VAL A 175 -3.65 -10.41 -0.83
C VAL A 175 -3.72 -10.64 0.68
N TRP A 176 -4.89 -10.95 1.23
CA TRP A 176 -5.08 -11.20 2.66
C TRP A 176 -4.23 -12.36 3.17
N ASN A 177 -4.16 -13.46 2.43
CA ASN A 177 -3.36 -14.62 2.80
C ASN A 177 -1.84 -14.35 2.80
N ASN A 178 -1.39 -13.39 1.98
CA ASN A 178 0.00 -12.92 2.01
C ASN A 178 0.24 -11.87 3.10
N LEU A 179 -0.77 -11.07 3.44
CA LEU A 179 -0.67 -10.04 4.47
C LEU A 179 -0.73 -10.61 5.88
N ARG A 180 -1.66 -11.53 6.15
CA ARG A 180 -1.96 -12.07 7.49
C ARG A 180 -0.73 -12.60 8.24
N PRO A 181 0.21 -13.35 7.63
CA PRO A 181 1.40 -13.83 8.33
C PRO A 181 2.39 -12.71 8.70
N LEU A 182 2.28 -11.55 8.06
CA LEU A 182 3.17 -10.41 8.27
C LEU A 182 2.61 -9.39 9.28
N LEU A 183 1.34 -9.53 9.67
CA LEU A 183 0.74 -8.69 10.70
C LEU A 183 1.21 -9.16 12.08
N PRO A 184 1.52 -8.23 13.00
CA PRO A 184 1.79 -8.57 14.39
C PRO A 184 0.66 -9.43 14.95
N SER A 185 1.00 -10.43 15.76
CA SER A 185 -0.03 -11.27 16.37
C SER A 185 -0.99 -10.38 17.17
N LEU A 186 -2.29 -10.70 17.12
CA LEU A 186 -3.31 -10.00 17.93
C LEU A 186 -2.95 -10.01 19.43
N ILE A 187 -2.14 -10.99 19.85
CA ILE A 187 -1.58 -11.15 21.18
C ILE A 187 -0.59 -10.02 21.50
N ASP A 188 0.35 -9.72 20.60
CA ASP A 188 1.32 -8.62 20.82
C ASP A 188 0.62 -7.26 20.88
N THR A 189 -0.39 -7.05 20.04
CA THR A 189 -1.14 -5.77 20.05
C THR A 189 -1.97 -5.64 21.33
N SER A 190 -2.58 -6.74 21.80
CA SER A 190 -3.33 -6.75 23.07
C SER A 190 -2.41 -6.52 24.27
N ILE A 191 -1.21 -7.11 24.30
CA ILE A 191 -0.22 -6.88 25.36
C ILE A 191 0.24 -5.42 25.39
N VAL A 192 0.50 -4.82 24.23
CA VAL A 192 0.90 -3.41 24.13
C VAL A 192 -0.24 -2.48 24.58
N ILE A 193 -1.48 -2.75 24.16
CA ILE A 193 -2.65 -1.98 24.59
C ILE A 193 -2.87 -2.14 26.10
N GLU A 194 -2.82 -3.36 26.63
CA GLU A 194 -2.96 -3.62 28.07
C GLU A 194 -1.88 -2.92 28.89
N SER A 195 -0.62 -2.94 28.43
CA SER A 195 0.50 -2.25 29.08
C SER A 195 0.27 -0.74 29.12
N ASN A 196 -0.09 -0.13 27.98
CA ASN A 196 -0.34 1.31 27.88
C ASN A 196 -1.54 1.74 28.74
N ILE A 197 -2.61 0.94 28.76
CA ILE A 197 -3.77 1.18 29.61
C ILE A 197 -3.38 1.15 31.10
N ARG A 198 -2.58 0.16 31.53
CA ARG A 198 -2.10 0.07 32.92
C ARG A 198 -1.25 1.29 33.32
N GLU A 199 -0.40 1.76 32.43
CA GLU A 199 0.44 2.94 32.67
C GLU A 199 -0.42 4.21 32.83
N ILE A 200 -1.38 4.42 31.93
CA ILE A 200 -2.34 5.54 32.02
C ILE A 200 -3.15 5.47 33.32
N TYR A 201 -3.63 4.28 33.70
CA TYR A 201 -4.33 4.11 34.97
C TYR A 201 -3.44 4.43 36.18
N GLY A 202 -2.16 4.08 36.14
CA GLY A 202 -1.18 4.45 37.17
C GLY A 202 -1.07 5.96 37.34
N ILE A 203 -0.92 6.69 36.22
CA ILE A 203 -0.81 8.15 36.21
C ILE A 203 -2.10 8.81 36.74
N VAL A 204 -3.26 8.32 36.30
CA VAL A 204 -4.56 8.86 36.76
C VAL A 204 -4.75 8.60 38.25
N ARG A 205 -4.38 7.40 38.73
CA ARG A 205 -4.45 7.06 40.16
C ARG A 205 -3.53 7.95 40.99
N GLU A 206 -2.28 8.11 40.59
CA GLU A 206 -1.31 8.94 41.30
C GLU A 206 -1.75 10.42 41.34
N SER A 207 -2.30 10.93 40.23
CA SER A 207 -2.85 12.28 40.15
C SER A 207 -4.03 12.48 41.11
N PHE A 208 -4.92 11.50 41.21
CA PHE A 208 -6.07 11.53 42.12
C PHE A 208 -5.64 11.43 43.58
N GLU A 209 -4.68 10.57 43.90
CA GLU A 209 -4.10 10.44 45.24
C GLU A 209 -3.40 11.74 45.67
N ASN A 210 -2.67 12.40 44.76
CA ASN A 210 -2.04 13.69 45.00
C ASN A 210 -3.06 14.83 45.21
N LEU A 211 -4.19 14.81 44.52
CA LEU A 211 -5.31 15.75 44.76
C LEU A 211 -5.98 15.54 46.13
N CYS A 212 -5.97 14.30 46.63
CA CYS A 212 -6.54 13.94 47.92
C CYS A 212 -5.56 14.13 49.09
N ARG A 213 -4.28 14.45 48.86
CA ARG A 213 -3.32 14.74 49.94
C ARG A 213 -3.70 16.04 50.63
N PRO A 214 -3.85 16.05 51.97
CA PRO A 214 -4.05 17.28 52.70
C PRO A 214 -2.83 18.18 52.51
N LYS A 215 -3.06 19.46 52.19
CA LYS A 215 -1.98 20.46 52.15
C LYS A 215 -1.32 20.48 53.52
N GLN A 216 -0.03 20.13 53.58
CA GLN A 216 0.75 20.37 54.79
C GLN A 216 0.69 21.88 55.06
N ASN A 217 0.24 22.25 56.25
CA ASN A 217 0.09 23.61 56.81
C ASN A 217 -1.35 24.18 56.88
N ASP A 218 -2.34 23.39 57.32
CA ASP A 218 -3.56 23.94 57.91
C ASP A 218 -4.02 23.07 59.11
N PRO A 219 -3.77 23.51 60.36
CA PRO A 219 -4.04 22.70 61.55
C PRO A 219 -5.53 22.50 61.88
N ASP A 220 -6.45 23.20 61.18
CA ASP A 220 -7.90 23.13 61.47
C ASP A 220 -8.73 22.39 60.40
N ARG A 221 -8.08 21.76 59.41
CA ARG A 221 -8.80 21.08 58.33
C ARG A 221 -9.04 19.60 58.63
N GLN A 222 -10.25 19.24 59.05
CA GLN A 222 -10.68 17.84 59.13
C GLN A 222 -10.52 17.15 57.76
N PRO A 223 -10.06 15.88 57.72
CA PRO A 223 -9.86 15.15 56.47
C PRO A 223 -11.21 15.01 55.76
N ARG A 224 -11.32 15.58 54.56
CA ARG A 224 -12.48 15.30 53.70
C ARG A 224 -12.41 13.82 53.33
N LYS A 225 -13.40 13.02 53.74
CA LYS A 225 -13.61 11.68 53.20
C LYS A 225 -13.82 11.82 51.70
N CYS A 226 -12.78 11.63 50.91
CA CYS A 226 -12.93 11.40 49.49
C CYS A 226 -13.46 9.96 49.36
N SER A 227 -14.73 9.79 48.98
CA SER A 227 -15.22 8.50 48.52
C SER A 227 -14.48 8.20 47.22
N CYS A 228 -13.33 7.53 47.34
CA CYS A 228 -12.54 7.12 46.20
C CYS A 228 -13.42 6.21 45.34
N PHE A 229 -13.70 6.62 44.10
CA PHE A 229 -14.33 5.74 43.13
C PHE A 229 -13.39 4.53 42.95
N SER A 230 -13.84 3.36 43.37
CA SER A 230 -13.17 2.12 43.02
C SER A 230 -13.35 1.92 41.52
N ILE A 231 -12.35 2.32 40.73
CA ILE A 231 -12.27 1.91 39.33
C ILE A 231 -11.77 0.46 39.36
N ARG A 232 -12.70 -0.49 39.37
CA ARG A 232 -12.43 -1.90 39.09
C ARG A 232 -12.57 -2.12 37.58
N LEU A 233 -11.56 -2.77 36.98
CA LEU A 233 -11.74 -3.53 35.74
C LEU A 233 -12.53 -4.80 36.05
#